data_AF-A0A7Y7TDP6-F1
#
_entry.id   AF-A0A7Y7TDP6-F1
#
_cell.length_a   1.000
_cell.length_b   1.000
_cell.length_c   1.000
_cell.angle_alpha   90.00
_cell.angle_beta   90.00
_cell.angle_gamma   90.00
#
_symmetry.space_group_name_H-M   'P 1'
#
loop_
_entity.id
_entity.type
_entity.pdbx_description
1 polymer ?
#
loop_
_entity_poly.entity_id
_entity_poly.type
_entity_poly.pdbx_seq_one_letter_code
_entity_poly.pdbx_strand_id
1 'polypeptide(L)'
;MTDLIFKIVSSMYGFYPIRKYALKRIENYFLNYHVKTVLEEASATFEISDYQKASDLSKNSPFRGVMSEFVRVGDFCPNPKDIAVAINVSMYAFCNEKTTNIDSIIDLAFHISNEIKTRLLSDPLLKSVLNDIDKDIGQIQTQGSRKEIEELFTNKKELFLSYYSTFNKPEFGYSIKVWHQSQGNDYIDWNEEAALTVNLNPMRIREGFFLSGFDYFCNQRQTRLQYATKLGGYEYFDSEDGGSLIWAR
;
A
#
# COMPACT_ATOMS: atom_id res chain seq x y z
N MET A 1 -20.33 4.70 -31.44
CA MET A 1 -18.99 4.10 -31.69
C MET A 1 -18.32 3.66 -30.39
N THR A 2 -18.52 4.38 -29.27
CA THR A 2 -18.06 4.06 -27.91
C THR A 2 -18.69 2.80 -27.30
N ASP A 3 -19.98 2.55 -27.51
CA ASP A 3 -20.68 1.35 -26.97
C ASP A 3 -20.19 0.02 -27.54
N LEU A 4 -19.74 0.01 -28.80
CA LEU A 4 -19.24 -1.20 -29.44
C LEU A 4 -17.86 -1.57 -28.88
N ILE A 5 -17.03 -0.57 -28.60
CA ILE A 5 -15.73 -0.75 -27.95
C ILE A 5 -15.92 -1.25 -26.52
N PHE A 6 -16.86 -0.67 -25.77
CA PHE A 6 -17.20 -1.14 -24.42
C PHE A 6 -17.68 -2.60 -24.43
N LYS A 7 -18.58 -2.99 -25.34
CA LYS A 7 -19.04 -4.38 -25.47
C LYS A 7 -17.94 -5.36 -25.87
N ILE A 8 -17.02 -4.96 -26.76
CA ILE A 8 -15.88 -5.80 -27.15
C ILE A 8 -14.93 -5.99 -25.97
N VAL A 9 -14.64 -4.92 -25.22
CA VAL A 9 -13.85 -5.00 -23.98
C VAL A 9 -14.53 -5.92 -22.97
N SER A 10 -15.83 -5.76 -22.70
CA SER A 10 -16.59 -6.66 -21.80
C SER A 10 -16.59 -8.13 -22.26
N SER A 11 -16.61 -8.39 -23.57
CA SER A 11 -16.55 -9.78 -24.10
C SER A 11 -15.16 -10.42 -23.99
N MET A 12 -14.09 -9.62 -24.09
CA MET A 12 -12.72 -10.09 -23.92
C MET A 12 -12.35 -10.30 -22.44
N TYR A 13 -13.08 -9.67 -21.52
CA TYR A 13 -12.93 -9.84 -20.06
C TYR A 13 -13.29 -11.26 -19.55
N GLY A 14 -13.94 -12.09 -20.35
CA GLY A 14 -14.20 -13.50 -20.01
C GLY A 14 -12.96 -14.40 -20.03
N PHE A 15 -11.88 -13.97 -20.71
CA PHE A 15 -10.60 -14.69 -20.72
C PHE A 15 -9.72 -14.24 -19.55
N TYR A 16 -9.44 -15.14 -18.61
CA TYR A 16 -8.69 -14.84 -17.37
C TYR A 16 -7.35 -14.09 -17.57
N PRO A 17 -6.52 -14.39 -18.60
CA PRO A 17 -5.30 -13.61 -18.88
C PRO A 17 -5.59 -12.16 -19.30
N ILE A 18 -6.64 -11.94 -20.08
CA ILE A 18 -7.03 -10.61 -20.57
C ILE A 18 -7.63 -9.79 -19.43
N ARG A 19 -8.46 -10.40 -18.58
CA ARG A 19 -8.97 -9.77 -17.35
C ARG A 19 -7.83 -9.32 -16.44
N LYS A 20 -6.84 -10.18 -16.19
CA LYS A 20 -5.66 -9.83 -15.37
C LYS A 20 -4.87 -8.67 -15.97
N TYR A 21 -4.68 -8.66 -17.29
CA TYR A 21 -3.99 -7.59 -17.99
C TYR A 21 -4.74 -6.25 -17.93
N ALA A 22 -6.06 -6.28 -18.12
CA ALA A 22 -6.91 -5.11 -18.05
C ALA A 22 -6.94 -4.50 -16.65
N LEU A 23 -7.11 -5.33 -15.61
CA LEU A 23 -7.06 -4.88 -14.20
C LEU A 23 -5.74 -4.18 -13.86
N LYS A 24 -4.61 -4.71 -14.34
CA LYS A 24 -3.30 -4.06 -14.17
C LYS A 24 -3.23 -2.69 -14.86
N ARG A 25 -3.81 -2.55 -16.05
CA ARG A 25 -3.88 -1.24 -16.73
C ARG A 25 -4.78 -0.26 -15.97
N ILE A 26 -5.88 -0.73 -15.39
CA ILE A 26 -6.79 0.10 -14.59
C ILE A 26 -6.13 0.53 -13.29
N GLU A 27 -5.41 -0.36 -12.62
CA GLU A 27 -4.60 0.00 -11.44
C GLU A 27 -3.58 1.09 -11.78
N ASN A 28 -2.86 0.93 -12.90
CA ASN A 28 -1.93 1.96 -13.36
C ASN A 28 -2.63 3.28 -13.71
N TYR A 29 -3.80 3.23 -14.34
CA TYR A 29 -4.61 4.41 -14.63
C TYR A 29 -5.02 5.12 -13.33
N PHE A 30 -5.57 4.38 -12.37
CA PHE A 30 -5.96 4.90 -11.07
C PHE A 30 -4.78 5.55 -10.33
N LEU A 31 -3.64 4.87 -10.23
CA LEU A 31 -2.47 5.39 -9.53
C LEU A 31 -1.84 6.61 -10.22
N ASN A 32 -1.68 6.56 -11.55
CA ASN A 32 -0.93 7.59 -12.28
C ASN A 32 -1.78 8.79 -12.69
N TYR A 33 -3.10 8.64 -12.74
CA TYR A 33 -4.02 9.73 -13.01
C TYR A 33 -4.66 10.22 -11.70
N HIS A 34 -5.59 9.44 -11.12
CA HIS A 34 -6.39 9.89 -9.98
C HIS A 34 -5.57 10.15 -8.73
N VAL A 35 -4.77 9.18 -8.27
CA VAL A 35 -3.96 9.34 -7.04
C VAL A 35 -2.91 10.43 -7.21
N LYS A 36 -2.20 10.46 -8.35
CA LYS A 36 -1.18 11.48 -8.63
C LYS A 36 -1.78 12.89 -8.63
N THR A 37 -2.94 13.08 -9.26
CA THR A 37 -3.64 14.38 -9.26
C THR A 37 -4.04 14.82 -7.85
N VAL A 38 -4.61 13.93 -7.03
CA VAL A 38 -4.92 14.25 -5.62
C VAL A 38 -3.68 14.71 -4.87
N LEU A 39 -2.57 14.00 -5.04
CA LEU A 39 -1.32 14.36 -4.35
C LEU A 39 -0.72 15.67 -4.86
N GLU A 40 -0.81 15.96 -6.16
CA GLU A 40 -0.36 17.23 -6.74
C GLU A 40 -1.18 18.41 -6.20
N GLU A 41 -2.51 18.28 -6.16
CA GLU A 41 -3.42 19.27 -5.56
C GLU A 41 -3.14 19.47 -4.07
N ALA A 42 -3.03 18.36 -3.32
CA ALA A 42 -2.77 18.37 -1.89
C ALA A 42 -1.40 18.98 -1.54
N SER A 43 -0.40 18.90 -2.43
CA SER A 43 0.95 19.44 -2.18
C SER A 43 0.99 20.96 -2.03
N ALA A 44 -0.05 21.68 -2.46
CA ALA A 44 -0.16 23.11 -2.26
C ALA A 44 -0.65 23.48 -0.85
N THR A 45 -1.21 22.53 -0.10
CA THR A 45 -1.88 22.78 1.19
C THR A 45 -1.24 22.00 2.33
N PHE A 46 -0.84 20.75 2.10
CA PHE A 46 -0.30 19.87 3.12
C PHE A 46 1.22 19.84 3.06
N GLU A 47 1.85 20.47 4.04
CA GLU A 47 3.29 20.38 4.30
C GLU A 47 3.54 19.20 5.25
N ILE A 48 3.93 18.05 4.71
CA ILE A 48 4.10 16.81 5.49
C ILE A 48 5.52 16.61 6.00
N SER A 49 6.50 17.30 5.41
CA SER A 49 7.91 17.26 5.80
C SER A 49 8.66 18.45 5.19
N ASP A 50 9.76 18.85 5.83
CA ASP A 50 10.70 19.86 5.32
C ASP A 50 11.35 19.46 3.99
N TYR A 51 11.41 18.16 3.68
CA TYR A 51 12.18 17.62 2.56
C TYR A 51 11.34 16.90 1.49
N GLN A 52 10.10 16.52 1.83
CA GLN A 52 9.24 15.73 0.95
C GLN A 52 7.87 16.38 0.82
N LYS A 53 7.38 16.46 -0.41
CA LYS A 53 6.02 16.95 -0.70
C LYS A 53 5.05 15.79 -0.77
N ALA A 54 3.76 16.06 -0.58
CA ALA A 54 2.71 15.05 -0.77
C ALA A 54 2.78 14.38 -2.15
N SER A 55 3.14 15.12 -3.20
CA SER A 55 3.32 14.61 -4.57
C SER A 55 4.38 13.51 -4.70
N ASP A 56 5.38 13.49 -3.82
CA ASP A 56 6.45 12.49 -3.87
C ASP A 56 5.96 11.11 -3.43
N LEU A 57 4.90 11.03 -2.61
CA LEU A 57 4.27 9.78 -2.19
C LEU A 57 3.84 8.88 -3.36
N SER A 58 3.56 9.48 -4.53
CA SER A 58 3.25 8.75 -5.77
C SER A 58 4.37 7.82 -6.24
N LYS A 59 5.60 7.98 -5.73
CA LYS A 59 6.79 7.17 -6.05
C LYS A 59 7.10 6.14 -4.97
N ASN A 60 6.52 6.25 -3.77
CA ASN A 60 6.84 5.38 -2.63
C ASN A 60 6.01 4.09 -2.66
N SER A 61 6.70 2.94 -2.70
CA SER A 61 6.05 1.62 -2.73
C SER A 61 5.02 1.40 -1.60
N PRO A 62 5.28 1.76 -0.32
CA PRO A 62 4.32 1.53 0.77
C PRO A 62 2.98 2.23 0.53
N PHE A 63 3.02 3.53 0.20
CA PHE A 63 1.84 4.31 -0.12
C PHE A 63 1.12 3.80 -1.38
N ARG A 64 1.85 3.57 -2.47
CA ARG A 64 1.29 3.04 -3.73
C ARG A 64 0.60 1.69 -3.52
N GLY A 65 1.21 0.81 -2.72
CA GLY A 65 0.65 -0.47 -2.31
C GLY A 65 -0.71 -0.30 -1.65
N VAL A 66 -0.81 0.55 -0.64
CA VAL A 66 -2.10 0.86 0.01
C VAL A 66 -3.11 1.43 -0.96
N MET A 67 -2.73 2.42 -1.78
CA MET A 67 -3.63 2.99 -2.77
C MET A 67 -4.14 1.98 -3.81
N SER A 68 -3.29 1.08 -4.28
CA SER A 68 -3.69 0.08 -5.28
C SER A 68 -4.85 -0.80 -4.82
N GLU A 69 -5.02 -0.99 -3.50
CA GLU A 69 -6.08 -1.83 -2.96
C GLU A 69 -7.48 -1.27 -3.23
N PHE A 70 -7.63 0.04 -3.47
CA PHE A 70 -8.93 0.61 -3.87
C PHE A 70 -9.49 0.01 -5.16
N VAL A 71 -8.64 -0.49 -6.05
CA VAL A 71 -9.03 -1.00 -7.38
C VAL A 71 -8.59 -2.45 -7.63
N ARG A 72 -8.10 -3.14 -6.59
CA ARG A 72 -7.73 -4.56 -6.64
C ARG A 72 -8.83 -5.45 -6.08
N VAL A 73 -8.85 -6.68 -6.58
CA VAL A 73 -9.74 -7.75 -6.11
C VAL A 73 -9.46 -8.07 -4.64
N GLY A 74 -10.51 -8.09 -3.83
CA GLY A 74 -10.49 -8.40 -2.41
C GLY A 74 -11.24 -7.38 -1.56
N ASP A 75 -11.56 -7.77 -0.33
CA ASP A 75 -12.46 -7.02 0.54
C ASP A 75 -11.76 -5.86 1.28
N PHE A 76 -10.42 -5.87 1.31
CA PHE A 76 -9.68 -4.80 1.96
C PHE A 76 -9.85 -3.47 1.20
N CYS A 77 -10.38 -2.47 1.92
CA CYS A 77 -10.55 -1.10 1.47
C CYS A 77 -9.82 -0.18 2.45
N PRO A 78 -8.75 0.51 2.02
CA PRO A 78 -7.99 1.39 2.91
C PRO A 78 -8.87 2.49 3.52
N ASN A 79 -8.76 2.65 4.84
CA ASN A 79 -9.37 3.77 5.58
C ASN A 79 -8.30 4.86 5.89
N PRO A 80 -8.66 6.01 6.49
CA PRO A 80 -7.69 7.07 6.78
C PRO A 80 -6.51 6.63 7.66
N LYS A 81 -6.71 5.67 8.59
CA LYS A 81 -5.63 5.12 9.41
C LYS A 81 -4.63 4.35 8.55
N ASP A 82 -5.10 3.45 7.69
CA ASP A 82 -4.23 2.67 6.81
C ASP A 82 -3.40 3.57 5.89
N ILE A 83 -4.01 4.65 5.40
CA ILE A 83 -3.36 5.65 4.55
C ILE A 83 -2.31 6.43 5.34
N ALA A 84 -2.66 6.93 6.53
CA ALA A 84 -1.74 7.69 7.38
C ALA A 84 -0.51 6.86 7.76
N VAL A 85 -0.72 5.61 8.16
CA VAL A 85 0.36 4.66 8.46
C VAL A 85 1.24 4.43 7.23
N ALA A 86 0.66 4.26 6.05
CA ALA A 86 1.42 4.09 4.81
C ALA A 86 2.24 5.32 4.41
N ILE A 87 1.72 6.54 4.66
CA ILE A 87 2.45 7.80 4.47
C ILE A 87 3.63 7.85 5.43
N ASN A 88 3.40 7.61 6.72
CA ASN A 88 4.43 7.61 7.76
C ASN A 88 5.57 6.63 7.41
N VAL A 89 5.23 5.40 7.01
CA VAL A 89 6.19 4.39 6.57
C VAL A 89 6.91 4.81 5.29
N SER A 90 6.20 5.36 4.31
CA SER A 90 6.78 5.77 3.01
C SER A 90 7.88 6.80 3.14
N MET A 91 7.73 7.72 4.09
CA MET A 91 8.65 8.83 4.30
C MET A 91 9.61 8.64 5.47
N TYR A 92 9.59 7.46 6.11
CA TYR A 92 10.36 7.19 7.33
C TYR A 92 10.10 8.22 8.44
N ALA A 93 8.84 8.70 8.57
CA ALA A 93 8.48 9.68 9.59
C ALA A 93 8.67 9.13 11.00
N PHE A 94 8.47 7.83 11.20
CA PHE A 94 8.75 7.11 12.45
C PHE A 94 10.21 7.22 12.95
N CYS A 95 11.15 7.70 12.13
CA CYS A 95 12.54 8.00 12.52
C CYS A 95 12.88 9.49 12.45
N ASN A 96 12.03 10.32 11.85
CA ASN A 96 12.32 11.70 11.50
C ASN A 96 11.23 12.66 12.01
N GLU A 97 10.75 12.44 13.23
CA GLU A 97 9.66 13.23 13.84
C GLU A 97 9.95 14.73 13.86
N LYS A 98 11.22 15.14 13.92
CA LYS A 98 11.61 16.56 13.97
C LYS A 98 11.42 17.30 12.65
N THR A 99 11.41 16.59 11.53
CA THR A 99 11.36 17.15 10.17
C THR A 99 10.10 16.69 9.42
N THR A 100 9.17 16.08 10.15
CA THR A 100 7.88 15.60 9.65
C THR A 100 6.75 16.22 10.45
N ASN A 101 5.69 16.63 9.76
CA ASN A 101 4.52 17.22 10.37
C ASN A 101 3.44 16.14 10.51
N ILE A 102 3.39 15.52 11.70
CA ILE A 102 2.46 14.43 12.00
C ILE A 102 1.00 14.86 11.77
N ASP A 103 0.62 16.05 12.23
CA ASP A 103 -0.76 16.53 12.09
C ASP A 103 -1.16 16.66 10.62
N SER A 104 -0.26 17.19 9.80
CA SER A 104 -0.44 17.33 8.35
C SER A 104 -0.49 15.98 7.64
N ILE A 105 0.29 14.98 8.07
CA ILE A 105 0.21 13.60 7.55
C ILE A 105 -1.18 13.02 7.81
N ILE A 106 -1.72 13.21 9.01
CA ILE A 106 -3.03 12.69 9.38
C ILE A 106 -4.13 13.40 8.57
N ASP A 107 -4.09 14.72 8.50
CA ASP A 107 -5.07 15.50 7.73
C ASP A 107 -5.03 15.15 6.23
N LEU A 108 -3.82 14.97 5.69
CA LEU A 108 -3.63 14.51 4.32
C LEU A 108 -4.27 13.13 4.09
N ALA A 109 -4.14 12.20 5.03
CA ALA A 109 -4.73 10.87 4.90
C ALA A 109 -6.28 10.91 4.86
N PHE A 110 -6.90 11.74 5.69
CA PHE A 110 -8.34 11.99 5.64
C PHE A 110 -8.76 12.66 4.33
N HIS A 111 -7.99 13.64 3.86
CA HIS A 111 -8.24 14.31 2.58
C HIS A 111 -8.18 13.32 1.41
N ILE A 112 -7.09 12.54 1.30
CA ILE A 112 -6.91 11.52 0.25
C ILE A 112 -8.08 10.54 0.26
N SER A 113 -8.48 10.03 1.44
CA SER A 113 -9.58 9.08 1.54
C SER A 113 -10.89 9.64 0.96
N ASN A 114 -11.24 10.88 1.30
CA ASN A 114 -12.44 11.56 0.77
C ASN A 114 -12.36 11.80 -0.74
N GLU A 115 -11.22 12.33 -1.20
CA GLU A 115 -10.98 12.68 -2.59
C GLU A 115 -10.96 11.46 -3.52
N ILE A 116 -10.36 10.35 -3.06
CA ILE A 116 -10.34 9.08 -3.79
C ILE A 116 -11.73 8.47 -3.85
N LYS A 117 -12.48 8.43 -2.74
CA LYS A 117 -13.86 7.93 -2.75
C LYS A 117 -14.71 8.71 -3.75
N THR A 118 -14.58 10.04 -3.77
CA THR A 118 -15.30 10.92 -4.70
C THR A 118 -14.95 10.63 -6.16
N ARG A 119 -13.66 10.45 -6.48
CA ARG A 119 -13.20 10.07 -7.82
C ARG A 119 -13.68 8.69 -8.25
N LEU A 120 -13.63 7.69 -7.37
CA LEU A 120 -14.13 6.33 -7.66
C LEU A 120 -15.64 6.31 -7.95
N LEU A 121 -16.42 7.18 -7.30
CA LEU A 121 -17.87 7.30 -7.53
C LEU A 121 -18.23 8.06 -8.81
N SER A 122 -17.38 9.00 -9.23
CA SER A 122 -17.65 9.91 -10.35
C SER A 122 -17.06 9.44 -11.68
N ASP A 123 -15.97 8.67 -11.67
CA ASP A 123 -15.34 8.11 -12.86
C ASP A 123 -16.11 6.88 -13.38
N PRO A 124 -16.72 6.94 -14.59
CA PRO A 124 -17.52 5.82 -15.11
C PRO A 124 -16.72 4.55 -15.38
N LEU A 125 -15.45 4.68 -15.77
CA LEU A 125 -14.58 3.54 -16.05
C LEU A 125 -14.23 2.82 -14.74
N LEU A 126 -13.77 3.56 -13.72
CA LEU A 126 -13.45 2.96 -12.42
C LEU A 126 -14.69 2.35 -11.78
N LYS A 127 -15.83 3.04 -11.82
CA LYS A 127 -17.09 2.50 -11.29
C LYS A 127 -17.50 1.19 -11.96
N SER A 128 -17.39 1.10 -13.29
CA SER A 128 -17.65 -0.15 -14.02
C SER A 128 -16.72 -1.27 -13.56
N VAL A 129 -15.42 -0.99 -13.44
CA VAL A 129 -14.42 -1.98 -13.05
C VAL A 129 -14.65 -2.48 -11.62
N LEU A 130 -14.96 -1.57 -10.69
CA LEU A 130 -15.23 -1.92 -9.30
C LEU A 130 -16.44 -2.84 -9.17
N ASN A 131 -17.49 -2.59 -9.95
CA ASN A 131 -18.63 -3.52 -10.06
C ASN A 131 -18.21 -4.87 -10.64
N ASP A 132 -17.34 -4.90 -11.66
CA ASP A 132 -16.87 -6.15 -12.28
C ASP A 132 -15.96 -7.00 -11.36
N ILE A 133 -15.41 -6.40 -10.30
CA ILE A 133 -14.61 -7.10 -9.28
C ILE A 133 -15.34 -7.23 -7.94
N ASP A 134 -16.65 -6.97 -7.92
CA ASP A 134 -17.52 -7.06 -6.74
C ASP A 134 -17.00 -6.24 -5.54
N LYS A 135 -16.37 -5.09 -5.80
CA LYS A 135 -15.81 -4.24 -4.75
C LYS A 135 -16.77 -3.13 -4.36
N ASP A 136 -17.25 -3.19 -3.12
CA ASP A 136 -18.22 -2.24 -2.58
C ASP A 136 -17.57 -0.91 -2.15
N ILE A 137 -17.73 0.12 -2.98
CA ILE A 137 -17.26 1.49 -2.71
C ILE A 137 -17.91 2.07 -1.43
N GLY A 138 -19.09 1.58 -1.05
CA GLY A 138 -19.77 1.96 0.19
C GLY A 138 -18.96 1.64 1.44
N GLN A 139 -18.13 0.59 1.40
CA GLN A 139 -17.27 0.18 2.51
C GLN A 139 -16.04 1.08 2.69
N ILE A 140 -15.72 1.95 1.72
CA ILE A 140 -14.63 2.92 1.89
C ILE A 140 -15.02 3.92 2.98
N GLN A 141 -14.41 3.75 4.15
CA GLN A 141 -14.52 4.68 5.26
C GLN A 141 -13.66 5.90 4.96
N THR A 142 -14.23 7.09 5.12
CA THR A 142 -13.50 8.37 5.00
C THR A 142 -13.41 9.14 6.30
N GLN A 143 -13.91 8.52 7.37
CA GLN A 143 -13.88 9.00 8.75
C GLN A 143 -13.13 7.97 9.60
N GLY A 144 -12.73 8.35 10.80
CA GLY A 144 -11.93 7.52 11.68
C GLY A 144 -11.45 8.29 12.92
N SER A 145 -10.78 7.60 13.83
CA SER A 145 -10.24 8.21 15.04
C SER A 145 -8.88 8.83 14.77
N ARG A 146 -8.79 10.16 14.81
CA ARG A 146 -7.51 10.88 14.76
C ARG A 146 -6.57 10.40 15.88
N LYS A 147 -7.11 10.29 17.09
CA LYS A 147 -6.36 9.89 18.30
C LYS A 147 -5.74 8.50 18.15
N GLU A 148 -6.43 7.56 17.51
CA GLU A 148 -5.89 6.22 17.24
C GLU A 148 -4.66 6.30 16.33
N ILE A 149 -4.68 7.17 15.32
CA ILE A 149 -3.53 7.37 14.41
C ILE A 149 -2.36 8.03 15.15
N GLU A 150 -2.64 9.05 15.97
CA GLU A 150 -1.63 9.70 16.81
C GLU A 150 -0.96 8.69 17.75
N GLU A 151 -1.73 7.83 18.42
CA GLU A 151 -1.23 6.77 19.29
C GLU A 151 -0.30 5.81 18.53
N LEU A 152 -0.67 5.39 17.32
CA LEU A 152 0.18 4.54 16.48
C LEU A 152 1.51 5.22 16.16
N PHE A 153 1.53 6.52 15.87
CA PHE A 153 2.75 7.22 15.48
C PHE A 153 3.76 7.37 16.62
N THR A 154 3.32 7.26 17.88
CA THR A 154 4.21 7.27 19.04
C THR A 154 4.87 5.92 19.35
N ASN A 155 4.37 4.83 18.76
CA ASN A 155 4.82 3.48 19.07
C ASN A 155 5.16 2.71 17.78
N LYS A 156 6.46 2.52 17.52
CA LYS A 156 6.94 1.85 16.30
C LYS A 156 6.37 0.43 16.15
N LYS A 157 6.27 -0.35 17.24
CA LYS A 157 5.76 -1.73 17.19
C LYS A 157 4.30 -1.75 16.75
N GLU A 158 3.47 -0.91 17.36
CA GLU A 158 2.04 -0.81 17.00
C GLU A 158 1.85 -0.25 15.58
N LEU A 159 2.65 0.75 15.19
CA LEU A 159 2.68 1.27 13.82
C LEU A 159 2.93 0.17 12.80
N PHE A 160 4.00 -0.61 12.98
CA PHE A 160 4.36 -1.67 12.04
C PHE A 160 3.40 -2.85 12.10
N LEU A 161 2.87 -3.19 13.28
CA LEU A 161 1.79 -4.17 13.41
C LEU A 161 0.57 -3.73 12.59
N SER A 162 0.14 -2.47 12.73
CA SER A 162 -0.95 -1.90 11.93
C SER A 162 -0.63 -1.94 10.44
N TYR A 163 0.57 -1.54 10.03
CA TYR A 163 0.98 -1.55 8.63
C TYR A 163 0.95 -2.97 8.02
N TYR A 164 1.63 -3.92 8.66
CA TYR A 164 1.75 -5.29 8.16
C TYR A 164 0.44 -6.09 8.28
N SER A 165 -0.48 -5.70 9.16
CA SER A 165 -1.82 -6.30 9.23
C SER A 165 -2.57 -6.19 7.90
N THR A 166 -2.33 -5.13 7.11
CA THR A 166 -2.96 -4.93 5.79
C THR A 166 -2.48 -5.92 4.72
N PHE A 167 -1.38 -6.64 4.98
CA PHE A 167 -0.86 -7.70 4.11
C PHE A 167 -1.21 -9.10 4.63
N ASN A 168 -1.64 -9.20 5.89
CA ASN A 168 -1.84 -10.47 6.56
C ASN A 168 -3.08 -11.18 6.03
N LYS A 169 -2.88 -12.39 5.51
CA LYS A 169 -3.91 -13.27 4.96
C LYS A 169 -3.85 -14.62 5.68
N PRO A 170 -4.50 -14.76 6.85
CA PRO A 170 -4.40 -15.94 7.70
C PRO A 170 -4.79 -17.26 7.02
N GLU A 171 -5.57 -17.19 5.94
CA GLU A 171 -5.95 -18.34 5.13
C GLU A 171 -4.77 -18.99 4.38
N PHE A 172 -3.65 -18.27 4.22
CA PHE A 172 -2.43 -18.82 3.63
C PHE A 172 -1.50 -19.36 4.72
N GLY A 173 -1.10 -20.61 4.60
CA GLY A 173 -0.09 -21.21 5.50
C GLY A 173 1.35 -20.76 5.23
N TYR A 174 1.58 -19.85 4.28
CA TYR A 174 2.89 -19.27 3.98
C TYR A 174 3.07 -17.97 4.76
N SER A 175 4.20 -17.80 5.44
CA SER A 175 4.39 -16.71 6.41
C SER A 175 5.82 -16.19 6.41
N ILE A 176 5.95 -14.87 6.43
CA ILE A 176 7.22 -14.17 6.59
C ILE A 176 7.28 -13.57 7.99
N LYS A 177 8.38 -13.81 8.69
CA LYS A 177 8.75 -13.10 9.90
C LYS A 177 9.51 -11.83 9.52
N VAL A 178 9.14 -10.72 10.15
CA VAL A 178 9.65 -9.38 9.89
C VAL A 178 10.24 -8.82 11.17
N TRP A 179 11.51 -8.42 11.12
CA TRP A 179 12.15 -7.63 12.17
C TRP A 179 12.25 -6.18 11.72
N HIS A 180 12.03 -5.29 12.68
CA HIS A 180 12.00 -3.86 12.49
C HIS A 180 12.83 -3.17 13.59
N GLN A 181 13.00 -1.86 13.49
CA GLN A 181 13.73 -1.11 14.51
C GLN A 181 13.01 -1.09 15.86
N SER A 182 13.76 -1.12 16.97
CA SER A 182 13.18 -0.96 18.31
C SER A 182 12.72 0.47 18.60
N GLN A 183 11.90 0.62 19.64
CA GLN A 183 11.50 1.94 20.13
C GLN A 183 12.75 2.74 20.56
N GLY A 184 12.90 3.95 20.02
CA GLY A 184 14.00 4.87 20.37
C GLY A 184 15.37 4.56 19.75
N ASN A 185 15.48 3.52 18.91
CA ASN A 185 16.70 3.21 18.17
C ASN A 185 16.45 3.15 16.66
N ASP A 186 17.54 3.31 15.90
CA ASP A 186 17.53 3.24 14.44
C ASP A 186 18.09 1.91 13.89
N TYR A 187 18.49 0.99 14.78
CA TYR A 187 18.91 -0.37 14.40
C TYR A 187 17.79 -1.39 14.57
N ILE A 188 17.84 -2.45 13.77
CA ILE A 188 16.89 -3.56 13.78
C ILE A 188 16.96 -4.29 15.13
N ASP A 189 15.80 -4.52 15.74
CA ASP A 189 15.67 -5.38 16.90
C ASP A 189 15.42 -6.82 16.43
N TRP A 190 16.40 -7.69 16.61
CA TRP A 190 16.30 -9.12 16.27
C TRP A 190 15.66 -9.97 17.37
N ASN A 191 15.14 -9.37 18.45
CA ASN A 191 14.40 -10.11 19.47
C ASN A 191 13.17 -10.78 18.86
N GLU A 192 13.01 -12.08 19.14
CA GLU A 192 11.91 -12.90 18.63
C GLU A 192 10.53 -12.39 19.09
N GLU A 193 10.45 -11.82 20.30
CA GLU A 193 9.20 -11.25 20.84
C GLU A 193 8.79 -9.93 20.18
N ALA A 194 9.73 -9.27 19.50
CA ALA A 194 9.51 -8.05 18.75
C ALA A 194 9.16 -8.33 17.28
N ALA A 195 9.44 -9.53 16.78
CA ALA A 195 9.21 -9.89 15.40
C ALA A 195 7.71 -9.99 15.06
N LEU A 196 7.33 -9.47 13.90
CA LEU A 196 5.99 -9.61 13.35
C LEU A 196 5.93 -10.84 12.46
N THR A 197 4.83 -11.60 12.51
CA THR A 197 4.60 -12.73 11.58
C THR A 197 3.42 -12.38 10.67
N VAL A 198 3.66 -12.40 9.37
CA VAL A 198 2.67 -12.04 8.35
C VAL A 198 2.43 -13.22 7.44
N ASN A 199 1.19 -13.72 7.42
CA ASN A 199 0.74 -14.74 6.49
C ASN A 199 0.41 -14.08 5.15
N LEU A 200 0.85 -14.65 4.03
CA LEU A 200 0.63 -14.05 2.72
C LEU A 200 0.66 -15.07 1.60
N ASN A 201 0.16 -14.68 0.43
CA ASN A 201 0.33 -15.46 -0.79
C ASN A 201 1.71 -15.15 -1.41
N PRO A 202 2.66 -16.11 -1.43
CA PRO A 202 4.02 -15.86 -1.92
C PRO A 202 4.09 -15.50 -3.41
N MET A 203 3.03 -15.79 -4.17
CA MET A 203 2.97 -15.49 -5.61
C MET A 203 2.41 -14.09 -5.90
N ARG A 204 1.88 -13.39 -4.89
CA ARG A 204 1.18 -12.09 -5.05
C ARG A 204 1.41 -11.19 -3.83
N ILE A 205 2.66 -10.95 -3.49
CA ILE A 205 2.99 -9.97 -2.45
C ILE A 205 2.78 -8.59 -3.04
N ARG A 206 1.88 -7.80 -2.45
CA ARG A 206 1.60 -6.44 -2.89
C ARG A 206 2.84 -5.55 -2.71
N GLU A 207 3.03 -4.60 -3.63
CA GLU A 207 4.00 -3.50 -3.52
C GLU A 207 4.00 -2.85 -2.12
N GLY A 208 5.18 -2.59 -1.56
CA GLY A 208 5.36 -2.01 -0.24
C GLY A 208 5.54 -2.99 0.91
N PHE A 209 5.58 -4.31 0.66
CA PHE A 209 5.80 -5.28 1.73
C PHE A 209 7.25 -5.26 2.23
N PHE A 210 8.21 -5.23 1.30
CA PHE A 210 9.63 -5.15 1.64
C PHE A 210 10.06 -3.69 1.80
N LEU A 211 10.57 -3.36 2.99
CA LEU A 211 10.95 -2.04 3.44
C LEU A 211 12.45 -2.01 3.73
N SER A 212 13.14 -0.93 3.37
CA SER A 212 14.54 -0.75 3.77
C SER A 212 14.63 -0.50 5.28
N GLY A 213 15.69 -1.03 5.92
CA GLY A 213 15.84 -0.99 7.38
C GLY A 213 15.05 -2.06 8.14
N PHE A 214 14.56 -3.09 7.43
CA PHE A 214 13.88 -4.26 7.98
C PHE A 214 14.60 -5.53 7.54
N ASP A 215 14.48 -6.58 8.36
CA ASP A 215 15.00 -7.92 8.07
C ASP A 215 13.83 -8.91 7.93
N TYR A 216 14.00 -9.89 7.04
CA TYR A 216 12.93 -10.84 6.71
C TYR A 216 13.39 -12.30 6.76
N PHE A 217 12.54 -13.18 7.24
CA PHE A 217 12.77 -14.63 7.29
C PHE A 217 11.55 -15.40 6.84
N CYS A 218 11.77 -16.37 5.95
CA CYS A 218 10.74 -17.27 5.48
C CYS A 218 10.62 -18.46 6.43
N ASN A 219 9.49 -18.57 7.12
CA ASN A 219 9.26 -19.67 8.07
C ASN A 219 9.17 -21.03 7.35
N GLN A 220 8.66 -21.09 6.12
CA GLN A 220 8.51 -22.35 5.40
C GLN A 220 9.85 -22.86 4.87
N ARG A 221 10.75 -21.96 4.45
CA ARG A 221 12.10 -22.31 3.99
C ARG A 221 13.13 -22.38 5.11
N GLN A 222 12.81 -21.85 6.29
CA GLN A 222 13.73 -21.69 7.42
C GLN A 222 14.99 -20.90 7.04
N THR A 223 14.83 -19.87 6.20
CA THR A 223 15.93 -19.06 5.69
C THR A 223 15.64 -17.57 5.83
N ARG A 224 16.70 -16.80 6.10
CA ARG A 224 16.67 -15.33 5.93
C ARG A 224 16.59 -15.02 4.45
N LEU A 225 15.68 -14.12 4.09
CA LEU A 225 15.58 -13.61 2.73
C LEU A 225 16.79 -12.71 2.47
N GLN A 226 17.32 -12.76 1.25
CA GLN A 226 18.53 -12.00 0.90
C GLN A 226 18.17 -10.75 0.12
N TYR A 227 17.16 -10.84 -0.73
CA TYR A 227 16.71 -9.71 -1.52
C TYR A 227 15.25 -9.87 -1.96
N ALA A 228 14.66 -8.76 -2.40
CA ALA A 228 13.36 -8.72 -3.04
C ALA A 228 13.41 -7.89 -4.31
N THR A 229 12.65 -8.34 -5.32
CA THR A 229 12.48 -7.65 -6.61
C THR A 229 11.02 -7.23 -6.78
N LYS A 230 10.81 -6.14 -7.54
CA LYS A 230 9.48 -5.67 -7.93
C LYS A 230 9.27 -5.91 -9.42
N LEU A 231 8.18 -6.60 -9.74
CA LEU A 231 7.73 -6.81 -11.11
C LEU A 231 6.21 -6.62 -11.21
N GLY A 232 5.81 -5.53 -11.88
CA GLY A 232 4.43 -5.35 -12.29
C GLY A 232 3.43 -5.13 -11.16
N GLY A 233 3.79 -4.40 -10.11
CA GLY A 233 2.93 -4.07 -8.96
C GLY A 233 2.94 -5.10 -7.83
N TYR A 234 3.72 -6.17 -8.01
CA TYR A 234 3.96 -7.21 -7.02
C TYR A 234 5.45 -7.31 -6.69
N GLU A 235 5.73 -7.80 -5.49
CA GLU A 235 7.05 -8.05 -4.96
C GLU A 235 7.30 -9.54 -4.84
N TYR A 236 8.55 -9.93 -5.01
CA TYR A 236 9.00 -11.32 -4.98
C TYR A 236 10.30 -11.37 -4.19
N PHE A 237 10.45 -12.38 -3.34
CA PHE A 237 11.67 -12.61 -2.57
C PHE A 237 12.54 -13.65 -3.26
N ASP A 238 13.86 -13.47 -3.20
CA ASP A 238 14.88 -14.37 -3.74
C ASP A 238 14.57 -14.85 -5.19
N SER A 239 13.95 -13.99 -6.01
CA SER A 239 13.61 -14.32 -7.41
C SER A 239 14.58 -13.64 -8.38
N GLU A 240 15.18 -14.44 -9.26
CA GLU A 240 16.01 -13.99 -10.38
C GLU A 240 15.18 -13.40 -11.55
N ASP A 241 13.85 -13.38 -11.43
CA ASP A 241 13.00 -12.76 -12.44
C ASP A 241 13.38 -11.28 -12.57
N GLY A 242 13.68 -10.83 -13.80
CA GLY A 242 14.27 -9.52 -14.15
C GLY A 242 13.46 -8.27 -13.81
N GLY A 243 12.79 -8.23 -12.66
CA GLY A 243 12.29 -7.05 -12.00
C GLY A 243 13.39 -6.24 -11.32
N SER A 244 13.03 -5.06 -10.83
CA SER A 244 13.98 -4.15 -10.19
C SER A 244 14.22 -4.59 -8.74
N LEU A 245 15.48 -4.62 -8.31
CA LEU A 245 15.84 -4.81 -6.89
C LEU A 245 15.22 -3.68 -6.06
N ILE A 246 14.48 -4.03 -5.00
CA ILE A 246 13.80 -3.07 -4.11
C ILE A 246 14.23 -3.19 -2.65
N TRP A 247 14.77 -4.33 -2.27
CA TRP A 247 15.33 -4.57 -0.94
C TRP A 247 16.44 -5.60 -1.08
N ALA A 248 17.51 -5.42 -0.33
CA ALA A 248 18.59 -6.38 -0.17
C ALA A 248 19.14 -6.24 1.24
N ARG A 249 19.61 -7.36 1.78
CA ARG A 249 20.20 -7.44 3.12
C ARG A 249 21.65 -7.00 3.15
#